data_AF-A0A5B8B0H6-F1
#
_entry.id   AF-A0A5B8B0H6-F1
#
_cell.length_a   1.000
_cell.length_b   1.000
_cell.length_c   1.000
_cell.angle_alpha   90.00
_cell.angle_beta   90.00
_cell.angle_gamma   90.00
#
_symmetry.space_group_name_H-M   'P 1'
#
loop_
_entity.id
_entity.type
_entity.pdbx_description
1 polymer ?
#
loop_
_entity_poly.entity_id
_entity_poly.type
_entity_poly.pdbx_seq_one_letter_code
_entity_poly.pdbx_strand_id
1 'polypeptide(L)'
;MKRNMSNWPPPRFMTDADLRRYFGLSARALARLRLTGRFPEKDPLIGKTDRKAVDWFFDRRAGLDLGQVLAIEDGPENFGN
;
A
#
# COMPACT_ATOMS: atom_id res chain seq x y z
N MET A 1 -23.49 26.59 0.03
CA MET A 1 -23.60 25.17 -0.39
C MET A 1 -22.27 24.47 -0.16
N LYS A 2 -22.14 23.63 0.87
CA LYS A 2 -20.93 22.83 1.08
C LYS A 2 -21.10 21.55 0.25
N ARG A 3 -20.33 21.39 -0.83
CA ARG A 3 -20.34 20.14 -1.60
C ARG A 3 -19.88 19.03 -0.67
N ASN A 4 -20.72 18.02 -0.46
CA ASN A 4 -20.32 16.78 0.18
C ASN A 4 -19.35 16.06 -0.77
N MET A 5 -18.06 16.38 -0.67
CA MET A 5 -16.94 15.78 -1.41
C MET A 5 -16.63 14.34 -0.96
N SER A 6 -17.61 13.62 -0.40
CA SER A 6 -17.39 12.37 0.34
C SER A 6 -17.44 11.11 -0.52
N ASN A 7 -17.73 11.21 -1.82
CA ASN A 7 -17.95 10.03 -2.68
C ASN A 7 -16.99 9.92 -3.88
N TRP A 8 -15.92 10.71 -3.92
CA TRP A 8 -14.91 10.60 -4.97
C TRP A 8 -13.81 9.65 -4.52
N PRO A 9 -13.39 8.69 -5.37
CA PRO A 9 -12.27 7.84 -5.02
C PRO A 9 -11.06 8.72 -4.72
N PRO A 10 -10.24 8.36 -3.71
CA PRO A 10 -9.09 9.19 -3.36
C PRO A 10 -8.17 9.30 -4.59
N PRO A 11 -7.43 10.42 -4.73
CA PRO A 11 -6.55 10.61 -5.88
C PRO A 11 -5.49 9.50 -5.94
N ARG A 12 -5.13 9.11 -7.16
CA ARG A 12 -4.07 8.12 -7.39
C ARG A 12 -2.71 8.62 -6.91
N PHE A 13 -2.38 9.87 -7.20
CA PHE A 13 -1.13 10.49 -6.80
C PHE A 13 -1.37 11.47 -5.65
N MET A 14 -0.65 11.28 -4.55
CA MET A 14 -0.84 12.01 -3.30
C MET A 14 0.41 12.79 -2.90
N THR A 15 0.20 13.97 -2.33
CA THR A 15 1.28 14.71 -1.65
C THR A 15 1.63 14.05 -0.31
N ASP A 16 2.73 14.45 0.32
CA ASP A 16 3.07 13.96 1.66
C ASP A 16 1.99 14.31 2.70
N ALA A 17 1.34 15.47 2.55
CA ALA A 17 0.23 15.87 3.43
C ALA A 17 -0.99 14.95 3.24
N ASP A 18 -1.32 14.62 1.99
CA ASP A 18 -2.41 13.71 1.66
C ASP A 18 -2.13 12.29 2.17
N LEU A 19 -0.91 11.78 1.93
CA LEU A 19 -0.50 10.46 2.43
C LEU A 19 -0.58 10.37 3.95
N ARG A 20 -0.11 11.42 4.65
CA ARG A 20 -0.20 11.47 6.11
C ARG A 20 -1.64 11.43 6.60
N ARG A 21 -2.53 12.19 5.97
CA ARG A 21 -3.94 12.23 6.32
C ARG A 21 -4.64 10.91 6.00
N TYR A 22 -4.35 10.33 4.84
CA TYR A 22 -5.02 9.13 4.34
C TYR A 22 -4.59 7.87 5.13
N PHE A 23 -3.29 7.69 5.35
CA PHE A 23 -2.73 6.52 6.06
C PHE A 23 -2.56 6.74 7.57
N GLY A 24 -3.01 7.88 8.12
CA GLY A 24 -2.89 8.19 9.55
C GLY A 24 -1.45 8.34 10.05
N LEU A 25 -0.52 8.82 9.20
CA LEU A 25 0.89 8.93 9.53
C LEU A 25 1.24 10.30 10.13
N SER A 26 2.04 10.29 11.19
CA SER A 26 2.71 11.52 11.64
C SER A 26 3.80 11.95 10.64
N ALA A 27 4.19 13.23 10.67
CA ALA A 27 5.29 13.74 9.83
C ALA A 27 6.59 12.93 10.06
N ARG A 28 6.88 12.61 11.33
CA ARG A 28 8.07 11.86 11.74
C ARG A 28 8.02 10.41 11.26
N ALA A 29 6.84 9.79 11.26
CA ALA A 29 6.66 8.43 10.74
C ALA A 29 6.94 8.38 9.24
N LEU A 30 6.36 9.30 8.46
CA LEU A 30 6.60 9.36 7.01
C LEU A 30 8.08 9.63 6.69
N ALA A 31 8.73 10.54 7.42
CA ALA A 31 10.16 10.79 7.24
C ALA A 31 11.01 9.53 7.49
N ARG A 32 10.74 8.79 8.58
CA ARG A 32 11.41 7.53 8.87
C ARG A 32 11.19 6.48 7.78
N LEU A 33 9.96 6.35 7.27
CA LEU A 33 9.65 5.43 6.18
C LEU A 33 10.47 5.76 4.93
N ARG A 34 10.55 7.03 4.54
CA ARG A 34 11.36 7.47 3.39
C ARG A 34 12.84 7.15 3.56
N LEU A 35 13.38 7.26 4.77
CA LEU A 35 14.79 6.92 5.06
C LEU A 35 15.11 5.43 4.92
N THR A 36 14.12 4.54 4.92
CA THR A 36 14.36 3.10 4.75
C THR A 36 14.79 2.72 3.33
N GLY A 37 14.59 3.60 2.35
CA GLY A 37 14.84 3.32 0.93
C GLY A 37 13.88 2.30 0.29
N ARG A 38 12.97 1.69 1.06
CA ARG A 38 11.96 0.72 0.59
C ARG A 38 10.58 1.35 0.39
N PHE A 39 10.38 2.55 0.94
CA PHE A 39 9.11 3.26 0.81
C PHE A 39 8.95 3.82 -0.61
N PRO A 40 7.75 3.78 -1.21
CA PRO A 40 7.52 4.30 -2.55
C PRO A 40 8.01 5.75 -2.73
N GLU A 41 8.76 5.96 -3.80
CA GLU A 41 9.37 7.25 -4.11
C GLU A 41 8.34 8.26 -4.62
N LYS A 42 8.75 9.52 -4.71
CA LYS A 42 7.96 10.54 -5.40
C LYS A 42 8.26 10.41 -6.89
N ASP A 43 7.22 10.54 -7.69
CA ASP A 43 7.40 10.83 -9.11
C ASP A 43 8.11 12.19 -9.24
N PRO A 44 9.22 12.27 -10.01
CA PRO A 44 10.02 13.49 -10.10
C PRO A 44 9.35 14.60 -10.89
N LEU A 45 8.41 14.29 -11.79
CA LEU A 45 7.72 15.28 -12.62
C LEU A 45 6.59 15.97 -11.84
N ILE A 46 5.81 15.20 -11.08
CA ILE A 46 4.62 15.73 -10.37
C ILE A 46 4.83 15.92 -8.87
N GLY A 47 5.97 15.48 -8.31
CA GLY A 47 6.31 15.65 -6.89
C GLY A 47 5.37 14.91 -5.93
N LYS A 48 4.66 13.88 -6.41
CA LYS A 48 3.66 13.10 -5.68
C LYS A 48 4.02 11.62 -5.69
N THR A 49 3.50 10.88 -4.72
CA THR A 49 3.71 9.44 -4.63
C THR A 49 2.43 8.70 -5.05
N ASP A 50 2.55 7.60 -5.79
CA ASP A 50 1.41 6.75 -6.16
C ASP A 50 0.85 6.06 -4.90
N ARG A 51 -0.42 6.33 -4.58
CA ARG A 51 -1.14 5.79 -3.43
C ARG A 51 -1.19 4.26 -3.47
N LYS A 52 -1.41 3.64 -4.63
CA LYS A 52 -1.49 2.18 -4.74
C LYS A 52 -0.17 1.51 -4.38
N ALA A 53 0.96 2.13 -4.75
CA ALA A 53 2.26 1.63 -4.34
C ALA A 53 2.45 1.70 -2.82
N VAL A 54 1.90 2.73 -2.17
CA VAL A 54 1.92 2.87 -0.71
C VAL A 54 1.00 1.86 -0.02
N ASP A 55 -0.21 1.64 -0.56
CA ASP A 55 -1.11 0.56 -0.12
C ASP A 55 -0.38 -0.79 -0.15
N TRP A 56 0.19 -1.17 -1.30
CA TRP A 56 0.95 -2.42 -1.44
C TRP A 56 2.16 -2.52 -0.51
N PHE A 57 2.86 -1.40 -0.28
CA PHE A 57 3.96 -1.38 0.68
C PHE A 57 3.47 -1.74 2.09
N PHE A 58 2.33 -1.22 2.52
CA PHE A 58 1.77 -1.54 3.83
C PHE A 58 1.20 -2.95 3.88
N ASP A 59 0.53 -3.43 2.83
CA ASP A 59 0.03 -4.80 2.74
C ASP A 59 1.19 -5.81 2.86
N ARG A 60 2.28 -5.63 2.11
CA ARG A 60 3.49 -6.46 2.22
C ARG A 60 4.07 -6.44 3.62
N ARG A 61 4.14 -5.27 4.24
CA ARG A 61 4.67 -5.12 5.59
C ARG A 61 3.79 -5.77 6.65
N ALA A 62 2.47 -5.83 6.41
CA ALA A 62 1.50 -6.51 7.25
C ALA A 62 1.40 -8.02 6.94
N GLY A 63 2.11 -8.53 5.93
CA GLY A 63 2.01 -9.92 5.49
C GLY A 63 0.72 -10.24 4.73
N LEU A 64 0.02 -9.22 4.20
CA LEU A 64 -1.21 -9.35 3.43
C LEU A 64 -0.97 -9.52 1.92
N ASP A 65 0.27 -9.35 1.47
CA ASP A 65 0.72 -9.70 0.12
C ASP A 65 0.82 -11.24 0.03
N LEU A 66 -0.34 -11.90 -0.11
CA LEU A 66 -0.46 -13.35 -0.32
C LEU A 66 -0.11 -13.75 -1.76
N GLY A 67 0.92 -13.12 -2.34
CA GLY A 67 1.50 -13.57 -3.59
C GLY A 67 2.17 -14.94 -3.38
N GLN A 68 1.44 -16.02 -3.68
CA GLN A 68 1.81 -17.44 -3.51
C GLN A 68 1.51 -18.11 -2.15
N VAL A 69 0.23 -18.15 -1.75
CA VAL A 69 -0.32 -19.46 -1.33
C VAL A 69 -1.09 -20.02 -2.52
N LEU A 70 -0.37 -20.27 -3.61
CA LEU A 70 -0.83 -21.18 -4.65
C LEU A 70 -0.71 -22.57 -4.03
N ALA A 71 -1.85 -23.26 -3.95
CA ALA A 71 -2.02 -24.69 -3.71
C ALA A 71 -0.78 -25.39 -3.14
N ILE A 72 -0.74 -25.59 -1.82
CA ILE A 72 -0.12 -26.83 -1.34
C ILE A 72 -1.00 -27.91 -1.95
N GLU A 73 -0.51 -28.56 -3.00
CA GLU A 73 -1.06 -29.83 -3.45
C GLU A 73 -1.14 -30.71 -2.20
N ASP A 74 -2.37 -30.98 -1.76
CA ASP A 74 -2.65 -32.04 -0.80
C ASP A 74 -1.91 -33.27 -1.30
N GLY A 75 -1.08 -33.85 -0.43
CA GLY A 75 -0.09 -34.87 -0.80
C GLY A 75 -0.71 -36.05 -1.56
N PRO A 76 0.10 -36.92 -2.17
CA PRO A 76 -0.43 -38.04 -2.94
C PRO A 76 -1.40 -38.84 -2.08
N GLU A 77 -2.69 -38.77 -2.41
CA GLU A 77 -3.71 -39.65 -1.83
C GLU A 77 -3.28 -41.07 -2.17
N ASN A 78 -2.71 -41.74 -1.17
CA ASN A 78 -2.33 -43.14 -1.22
C ASN A 78 -3.61 -43.97 -1.17
N PHE A 79 -4.32 -44.07 -2.31
CA PHE A 79 -5.39 -45.03 -2.50
C PHE A 79 -4.79 -46.43 -2.65
N GLY A 80 -4.34 -46.98 -1.53
CA GLY A 80 -4.10 -48.41 -1.43
C GLY A 80 -5.42 -49.16 -1.44
N ASN A 81 -5.69 -49.87 -2.53
CA ASN A 81 -6.32 -51.20 -2.52
C ASN A 81 -5.99 -51.97 -3.81
#